data_AF-A0A4Y8C597-F1
#
_entry.id   AF-A0A4Y8C597-F1
#
_cell.length_a   1.000
_cell.length_b   1.000
_cell.length_c   1.000
_cell.angle_alpha   90.00
_cell.angle_beta   90.00
_cell.angle_gamma   90.00
#
_symmetry.space_group_name_H-M   'P 1'
#
loop_
_entity.id
_entity.type
_entity.pdbx_description
1 polymer ?
#
loop_
_entity_poly.entity_id
_entity_poly.type
_entity_poly.pdbx_seq_one_letter_code
_entity_poly.pdbx_strand_id
1 'polypeptide(L)'
;LMLGFMNNEALEKSLESGKVVFFSRTKQRLWMKGEKSGNFLNIVDLSLDCDNDTLLILANPVGPTCHTGDISCFEKISKNADFVFLARL
;
A
#
# COMPACT_ATOMS: atom_id res chain seq x y z
N LEU A 1 -4.04 -3.50 -4.36
CA LEU A 1 -3.91 -2.03 -4.56
C LEU A 1 -4.71 -1.24 -3.53
N MET A 2 -4.11 -0.21 -2.92
CA MET A 2 -4.75 0.75 -2.00
C MET A 2 -3.99 2.08 -2.00
N LEU A 3 -4.60 3.14 -1.47
CA LEU A 3 -3.94 4.41 -1.17
C LEU A 3 -3.78 4.56 0.35
N GLY A 4 -2.63 5.05 0.78
CA GLY A 4 -2.34 5.34 2.18
C GLY A 4 -1.39 6.52 2.33
N PHE A 5 -1.18 6.96 3.56
CA PHE A 5 -0.29 8.07 3.88
C PHE A 5 0.88 7.57 4.71
N MET A 6 2.06 8.12 4.46
CA MET A 6 3.27 7.89 5.24
C MET A 6 3.78 9.23 5.77
N ASN A 7 4.30 9.21 6.99
CA ASN A 7 5.27 10.21 7.45
C ASN A 7 6.70 9.62 7.26
N ASN A 8 7.74 10.40 7.57
CA ASN A 8 9.13 9.94 7.43
C ASN A 8 9.40 8.64 8.20
N GLU A 9 8.89 8.53 9.43
CA GLU A 9 9.06 7.34 10.26
C GLU A 9 8.40 6.09 9.65
N ALA A 10 7.21 6.23 9.05
CA ALA A 10 6.54 5.13 8.35
C ALA A 10 7.32 4.67 7.12
N LEU A 11 7.93 5.61 6.38
CA LEU A 11 8.80 5.29 5.24
C LEU A 11 10.07 4.57 5.70
N GLU A 12 10.76 5.07 6.71
CA GLU A 12 11.95 4.42 7.30
C GLU A 12 11.63 3.00 7.75
N LYS A 13 10.54 2.81 8.51
CA LYS A 13 10.10 1.48 8.96
C LYS A 13 9.72 0.56 7.80
N SER A 14 9.21 1.12 6.71
CA SER A 14 8.90 0.35 5.50
C SER A 14 10.17 -0.19 4.85
N LEU A 15 11.19 0.66 4.70
CA LEU A 15 12.49 0.29 4.14
C LEU A 15 13.23 -0.72 5.02
N GLU A 16 13.23 -0.53 6.35
CA GLU A 16 13.85 -1.45 7.30
C GLU A 16 13.20 -2.84 7.30
N SER A 17 11.87 -2.91 7.24
CA SER A 17 11.13 -4.16 7.40
C SER A 17 10.83 -4.90 6.10
N GLY A 18 10.97 -4.24 4.95
CA GLY A 18 10.53 -4.75 3.65
C GLY A 18 9.00 -4.90 3.53
N LYS A 19 8.24 -4.29 4.45
CA LYS A 19 6.77 -4.35 4.49
C LYS A 19 6.18 -2.96 4.52
N VAL A 20 5.04 -2.76 3.87
CA VAL A 20 4.39 -1.44 3.85
C VAL A 20 3.88 -1.05 5.24
N VAL A 21 4.42 0.06 5.77
CA VAL A 21 3.99 0.70 7.01
C VAL A 21 3.38 2.06 6.68
N PHE A 22 2.17 2.30 7.17
CA PHE A 22 1.47 3.57 7.01
C PHE A 22 1.48 4.38 8.30
N PHE A 23 1.21 5.68 8.16
CA PHE A 23 0.87 6.57 9.26
C PHE A 23 -0.63 6.86 9.25
N SER A 24 -1.32 6.49 10.33
CA SER A 24 -2.73 6.82 10.50
C SER A 24 -2.86 8.28 10.94
N ARG A 25 -3.24 9.17 10.02
CA ARG A 25 -3.46 10.60 10.33
C ARG A 25 -4.56 10.84 11.37
N THR A 26 -5.52 9.93 11.51
CA THR A 26 -6.61 10.05 12.50
C THR A 26 -6.20 9.50 13.87
N LYS A 27 -5.42 8.42 13.93
CA LYS A 27 -4.97 7.80 15.19
C LYS A 27 -3.59 8.25 15.64
N GLN A 28 -2.91 9.08 14.85
CA GLN A 28 -1.57 9.62 15.09
C GLN A 28 -0.56 8.53 15.50
N ARG A 29 -0.56 7.43 14.74
CA ARG A 29 0.33 6.29 15.00
C ARG A 29 0.73 5.57 13.73
N LEU A 30 1.84 4.85 13.80
CA LEU A 30 2.23 3.88 12.78
C LEU A 30 1.28 2.68 12.77
N TRP A 31 1.18 2.09 11.59
CA TRP A 31 0.39 0.90 11.33
C TRP A 31 1.02 0.07 10.21
N MET A 32 1.50 -1.13 10.52
CA MET A 32 1.98 -2.05 9.47
C MET A 32 0.78 -2.69 8.78
N LYS A 33 0.70 -2.56 7.44
CA LYS A 33 -0.40 -3.17 6.69
C LYS A 33 -0.34 -4.68 6.89
N GLY A 34 -1.43 -5.24 7.42
CA GLY A 34 -1.53 -6.68 7.70
C GLY A 34 -1.22 -7.07 9.15
N GLU A 35 -0.80 -6.15 10.03
CA GLU A 35 -0.40 -6.48 11.42
C GLU A 35 -1.47 -7.25 12.21
N LYS A 36 -2.75 -7.04 11.90
CA LYS A 36 -3.88 -7.74 12.53
C LYS A 36 -4.46 -8.87 11.68
N SER A 37 -4.49 -8.69 10.36
CA SER A 37 -5.18 -9.62 9.46
C SER A 37 -4.26 -10.71 8.88
N GLY A 38 -2.94 -10.58 9.03
CA GLY A 38 -1.96 -11.39 8.32
C GLY A 38 -1.76 -10.98 6.86
N ASN A 39 -2.57 -10.05 6.33
CA ASN A 39 -2.53 -9.66 4.92
C ASN A 39 -1.51 -8.54 4.67
N PHE A 40 -0.23 -8.91 4.66
CA PHE A 40 0.89 -8.00 4.47
C PHE A 40 1.05 -7.56 3.00
N LEU A 41 1.78 -6.45 2.81
CA LEU A 41 2.28 -6.04 1.50
C LEU A 41 3.81 -6.03 1.58
N ASN A 42 4.45 -6.99 0.91
CA ASN A 42 5.91 -7.10 0.87
C ASN A 42 6.43 -6.21 -0.26
N ILE A 43 7.31 -5.27 0.07
CA ILE A 43 7.84 -4.28 -0.86
C ILE A 43 8.76 -4.97 -1.88
N VAL A 44 8.57 -4.62 -3.14
CA VAL A 44 9.42 -5.04 -4.27
C VAL A 44 10.23 -3.85 -4.77
N ASP A 45 9.58 -2.71 -4.96
CA ASP A 45 10.22 -1.49 -5.46
C ASP A 45 9.47 -0.23 -4.98
N LEU A 46 10.16 0.92 -5.00
CA LEU A 46 9.59 2.24 -4.73
C LEU A 46 10.09 3.28 -5.73
N SER A 47 9.19 4.16 -6.16
CA SER A 47 9.52 5.35 -6.92
C SER A 47 8.84 6.58 -6.33
N LEU A 48 9.54 7.72 -6.38
CA LEU A 48 8.92 9.03 -6.24
C LEU A 48 8.31 9.47 -7.58
N ASP A 49 7.35 10.37 -7.51
CA ASP A 49 6.90 11.15 -8.67
C ASP A 49 7.84 12.34 -8.96
N CYS A 50 7.48 13.18 -9.94
CA CYS A 50 8.40 14.17 -10.50
C CYS A 50 8.64 15.39 -9.61
N ASP A 51 7.71 15.74 -8.73
CA ASP A 51 7.82 16.80 -7.72
C ASP A 51 8.10 16.26 -6.30
N ASN A 52 8.25 14.93 -6.18
CA ASN A 52 8.65 14.22 -4.97
C ASN A 52 7.66 14.35 -3.81
N ASP A 53 6.36 14.44 -4.10
CA ASP A 53 5.33 14.51 -3.06
C ASP A 53 4.54 13.19 -2.91
N THR A 54 4.69 12.27 -3.86
CA THR A 54 4.00 10.99 -3.85
C THR A 54 4.96 9.82 -4.09
N LEU A 55 4.73 8.72 -3.35
CA LEU A 55 5.42 7.45 -3.53
C LEU A 55 4.52 6.44 -4.22
N LEU A 56 5.03 5.84 -5.29
CA LEU A 56 4.50 4.60 -5.86
C LEU A 56 5.28 3.42 -5.27
N ILE A 57 4.57 2.51 -4.59
CA ILE A 57 5.16 1.30 -4.01
C ILE A 57 4.64 0.09 -4.77
N LEU A 58 5.55 -0.64 -5.41
CA LEU A 58 5.26 -1.96 -5.95
C LEU A 58 5.42 -2.99 -4.84
N ALA A 59 4.40 -3.79 -4.60
CA ALA A 59 4.40 -4.74 -3.49
C ALA A 59 3.66 -6.04 -3.85
N ASN A 60 4.21 -7.16 -3.37
CA ASN A 60 3.59 -8.47 -3.43
C ASN A 60 2.65 -8.65 -2.22
N PRO A 61 1.32 -8.76 -2.44
CA PRO A 61 0.38 -8.96 -1.35
C PRO A 61 0.42 -10.39 -0.82
N VAL A 62 0.35 -10.52 0.50
CA VAL A 62 0.04 -11.79 1.18
C VAL A 62 -1.46 -11.78 1.44
N GLY A 63 -2.26 -12.55 0.68
CA GLY A 63 -3.71 -12.57 0.83
C GLY A 63 -4.43 -11.30 0.32
N PRO A 64 -5.75 -11.16 0.57
CA PRO A 64 -6.52 -10.04 0.05
C PRO A 64 -6.12 -8.72 0.71
N THR A 65 -5.90 -7.69 -0.11
CA THR A 65 -5.49 -6.37 0.39
C THR A 65 -6.63 -5.68 1.15
N CYS A 66 -7.86 -5.81 0.64
CA CYS A 66 -9.04 -5.13 1.18
C CYS A 66 -9.66 -5.90 2.35
N HIS A 67 -10.26 -5.16 3.28
CA HIS A 67 -10.98 -5.74 4.42
C HIS A 67 -12.29 -6.45 4.01
N THR A 68 -12.78 -6.23 2.79
CA THR A 68 -13.96 -6.91 2.22
C THR A 68 -13.65 -8.29 1.65
N GLY A 69 -12.37 -8.67 1.57
CA GLY A 69 -11.91 -9.89 0.91
C GLY A 69 -11.44 -9.67 -0.54
N ASP A 70 -11.60 -8.47 -1.09
CA ASP A 70 -11.12 -8.15 -2.43
C ASP A 70 -9.59 -7.93 -2.50
N ILE A 71 -9.00 -8.10 -3.68
CA ILE A 71 -7.57 -7.89 -3.92
C ILE A 71 -7.20 -6.40 -3.97
N SER A 72 -8.18 -5.50 -4.14
CA SER A 72 -8.00 -4.05 -4.13
C SER A 72 -9.13 -3.33 -3.40
N CYS A 73 -8.81 -2.18 -2.81
CA CYS A 73 -9.83 -1.23 -2.33
C CYS A 73 -10.65 -0.60 -3.47
N PHE A 74 -10.20 -0.68 -4.72
CA PHE A 74 -10.80 -0.05 -5.90
C PHE A 74 -11.49 -1.05 -6.84
N GLU A 75 -11.83 -2.25 -6.35
CA GLU A 75 -12.37 -3.35 -7.16
C GLU A 75 -13.65 -2.98 -7.94
N LYS A 76 -14.48 -2.08 -7.41
CA LYS A 76 -15.70 -1.61 -8.10
C LYS A 76 -15.39 -0.78 -9.35
N ILE A 77 -14.26 -0.08 -9.37
CA ILE A 77 -13.82 0.76 -10.50
C ILE A 77 -13.12 -0.11 -11.56
N SER A 78 -12.38 -1.14 -11.12
CA SER A 78 -11.64 -2.04 -12.03
C SER A 78 -12.54 -2.73 -13.07
N LYS A 79 -13.83 -2.94 -12.75
CA LYS A 79 -14.80 -3.56 -13.68
C LYS A 79 -15.16 -2.68 -14.88
N ASN A 80 -15.00 -1.36 -14.77
CA ASN A 80 -15.39 -0.38 -15.80
C ASN A 80 -14.21 0.41 -16.38
N ALA A 81 -13.06 0.39 -15.72
CA ALA A 81 -11.85 1.08 -16.14
C ALA A 81 -10.65 0.15 -15.94
N ASP A 82 -9.81 0.00 -16.97
CA ASP A 82 -8.58 -0.79 -16.95
C ASP A 82 -7.48 -0.08 -16.10
N PHE A 83 -7.76 0.22 -14.84
CA PHE A 83 -6.73 0.48 -13.83
C PHE A 83 -5.85 -0.76 -13.57
N VAL A 84 -6.26 -1.89 -14.16
CA VAL A 84 -5.50 -3.15 -14.29
C VAL A 84 -4.08 -2.92 -14.81
N PHE A 85 -3.79 -1.84 -15.55
CA PHE A 85 -2.42 -1.49 -15.94
C PHE A 85 -1.47 -1.38 -14.74
N LEU A 86 -1.88 -0.73 -13.65
CA LEU A 86 -1.04 -0.57 -12.44
C LEU A 86 -0.96 -1.85 -11.58
N ALA A 87 -1.85 -2.82 -11.79
CA ALA A 87 -1.83 -4.11 -11.11
C ALA A 87 -1.07 -5.20 -11.87
N ARG A 88 -0.74 -4.96 -13.15
CA ARG A 88 -0.06 -5.90 -14.06
C ARG A 88 1.39 -5.51 -14.38
N LEU A 89 1.85 -4.35 -13.92
CA LEU A 89 3.27 -4.03 -13.77
C LEU A 89 3.84 -4.85 -12.62
#